data_AF-A0A353RPG4-F1
#
_entry.id   AF-A0A353RPG4-F1
#
_cell.length_a   1.000
_cell.length_b   1.000
_cell.length_c   1.000
_cell.angle_alpha   90.00
_cell.angle_beta   90.00
_cell.angle_gamma   90.00
#
_symmetry.space_group_name_H-M   'P 1'
#
loop_
_entity.id
_entity.type
_entity.pdbx_description
1 polymer ?
#
loop_
_entity_poly.entity_id
_entity_poly.type
_entity_poly.pdbx_seq_one_letter_code
_entity_poly.pdbx_strand_id
1 'polypeptide(L)'
;WAVDKLLPHLHIGDDQPEGLRTSWQRNILLVFAITLHNIPEGLAVGVAFGAANAGLSGASLTSAIALALGIGIQNFPEGMAVSMPLRGEGISKGRAFFWGQLSGLVEPIAAVIGAAATLSMQNLLPYALAFAAGAMIYVVAEELIPEAKMSSSDHSDIPTIGVLLGFAIMMLLDVALG
;
A
#
# COMPACT_ATOMS: atom_id res chain seq x y z
N TRP A 1 1.00 21.72 4.95
CA TRP A 1 2.02 22.54 5.65
C TRP A 1 3.23 21.76 6.14
N ALA A 2 3.13 20.89 7.17
CA ALA A 2 4.31 20.11 7.61
C ALA A 2 4.71 19.02 6.60
N VAL A 3 3.72 18.36 5.99
CA VAL A 3 3.92 17.34 4.96
C VAL A 3 4.53 17.94 3.69
N ASP A 4 4.02 19.09 3.20
CA ASP A 4 4.61 19.82 2.06
C ASP A 4 6.10 20.10 2.21
N LYS A 5 6.55 20.46 3.42
CA LYS A 5 7.95 20.82 3.65
C LYS A 5 8.87 19.61 3.77
N LEU A 6 8.32 18.44 4.07
CA LEU A 6 9.09 17.22 4.35
C LEU A 6 9.10 16.26 3.17
N LEU A 7 8.00 16.16 2.42
CA LEU A 7 7.87 15.26 1.28
C LEU A 7 8.22 15.98 -0.02
N PRO A 8 9.19 15.46 -0.82
CA PRO A 8 9.53 16.06 -2.10
C PRO A 8 8.35 15.89 -3.05
N HIS A 9 7.77 16.99 -3.52
CA HIS A 9 6.71 16.97 -4.53
C HIS A 9 6.87 18.16 -5.48
N LEU A 10 6.28 18.06 -6.66
CA LEU A 10 6.49 18.99 -7.77
C LEU A 10 5.13 19.54 -8.21
N HIS A 11 4.90 20.83 -8.01
CA HIS A 11 3.64 21.48 -8.39
C HIS A 11 3.59 21.63 -9.91
N ILE A 12 2.41 21.45 -10.50
CA ILE A 12 2.21 21.57 -11.94
C ILE A 12 2.48 23.02 -12.36
N GLY A 13 3.62 23.26 -13.02
CA GLY A 13 4.02 24.58 -13.53
C GLY A 13 5.33 25.13 -12.94
N ASP A 14 5.91 24.49 -11.93
CA ASP A 14 7.17 24.92 -11.32
C ASP A 14 8.37 24.06 -11.76
N ASP A 15 9.47 24.71 -12.10
CA ASP A 15 10.73 24.06 -12.51
C ASP A 15 11.56 23.53 -11.33
N GLN A 16 11.13 23.75 -10.08
CA GLN A 16 11.87 23.31 -8.89
C GLN A 16 10.98 22.56 -7.89
N PRO A 17 11.35 21.34 -7.48
CA PRO A 17 10.65 20.63 -6.43
C PRO A 17 10.80 21.37 -5.08
N GLU A 18 9.67 21.59 -4.39
CA GLU A 18 9.65 22.03 -2.99
C GLU A 18 9.87 20.84 -2.05
N GLY A 19 10.37 21.12 -0.84
CA GLY A 19 10.74 20.12 0.16
C GLY A 19 12.24 19.83 0.24
N LEU A 20 12.62 18.81 1.02
CA LEU A 20 14.02 18.37 1.08
C LEU A 20 14.43 17.87 -0.31
N ARG A 21 15.51 18.45 -0.88
CA ARG A 21 16.13 17.94 -2.11
C ARG A 21 16.74 16.57 -1.82
N THR A 22 15.94 15.53 -1.94
CA THR A 22 16.40 14.16 -1.89
C THR A 22 16.74 13.75 -3.33
N SER A 23 17.90 13.15 -3.53
CA SER A 23 18.27 12.53 -4.81
C SER A 23 17.52 11.23 -5.07
N TRP A 24 16.42 10.98 -4.36
CA TRP A 24 15.70 9.73 -4.37
C TRP A 24 14.72 9.79 -5.52
N GLN A 25 14.92 8.91 -6.50
CA GLN A 25 14.04 8.76 -7.66
C GLN A 25 12.62 8.48 -7.15
N ARG A 26 11.59 9.10 -7.74
CA ARG A 26 10.16 8.93 -7.41
C ARG A 26 9.79 7.48 -7.07
N ASN A 27 10.33 6.54 -7.84
CA ASN A 27 10.11 5.10 -7.65
C ASN A 27 10.56 4.56 -6.29
N ILE A 28 11.61 5.11 -5.69
CA ILE A 28 12.07 4.67 -4.38
C ILE A 28 11.12 5.18 -3.28
N LEU A 29 10.57 6.38 -3.43
CA LEU A 29 9.55 6.89 -2.51
C LEU A 29 8.28 6.04 -2.59
N LEU A 30 7.85 5.68 -3.80
CA LEU A 30 6.72 4.78 -4.02
C LEU A 30 6.94 3.40 -3.39
N VAL A 31 8.09 2.77 -3.67
CA VAL A 31 8.47 1.47 -3.09
C VAL A 31 8.47 1.56 -1.55
N PHE A 32 9.04 2.63 -1.01
CA PHE A 32 9.12 2.83 0.44
C PHE A 32 7.75 3.04 1.06
N ALA A 33 6.89 3.85 0.45
CA ALA A 33 5.55 4.09 0.94
C ALA A 33 4.69 2.82 0.97
N ILE A 34 4.73 2.04 -0.12
CA ILE A 34 4.03 0.74 -0.19
C ILE A 34 4.60 -0.23 0.85
N THR A 35 5.92 -0.30 0.99
CA THR A 35 6.55 -1.14 2.02
C THR A 35 6.10 -0.74 3.43
N LEU A 36 5.97 0.56 3.72
CA LEU A 36 5.47 0.99 5.03
C LEU A 36 3.98 0.67 5.25
N HIS A 37 3.17 0.68 4.19
CA HIS A 37 1.74 0.32 4.26
C HIS A 37 1.54 -1.17 4.58
N ASN A 38 2.41 -2.01 4.02
CA ASN A 38 2.41 -3.45 4.22
C ASN A 38 2.69 -3.88 5.67
N ILE A 39 3.29 -3.01 6.50
CA ILE A 39 3.54 -3.33 7.91
C ILE A 39 2.22 -3.44 8.70
N PRO A 40 1.34 -2.40 8.74
CA PRO A 40 0.03 -2.50 9.35
C PRO A 40 -0.83 -3.67 8.85
N GLU A 41 -0.77 -3.99 7.56
CA GLU A 41 -1.52 -5.12 6.99
C GLU A 41 -1.02 -6.47 7.52
N GLY A 42 0.30 -6.69 7.47
CA GLY A 42 0.90 -7.88 8.07
C GLY A 42 0.56 -7.99 9.55
N LEU A 43 0.67 -6.89 10.31
CA LEU A 43 0.26 -6.85 11.72
C LEU A 43 -1.21 -7.23 11.89
N ALA A 44 -2.11 -6.75 11.02
CA ALA A 44 -3.54 -7.05 11.08
C ALA A 44 -3.82 -8.54 10.87
N VAL A 45 -3.18 -9.16 9.88
CA VAL A 45 -3.25 -10.62 9.66
C VAL A 45 -2.74 -11.37 10.90
N GLY A 46 -1.57 -11.00 11.41
CA GLY A 46 -0.96 -11.61 12.58
C GLY A 46 -1.83 -11.52 13.84
N VAL A 47 -2.35 -10.33 14.12
CA VAL A 47 -3.24 -10.06 15.26
C VAL A 47 -4.55 -10.82 15.10
N ALA A 48 -5.13 -10.93 13.90
CA ALA A 48 -6.35 -11.69 13.68
C ALA A 48 -6.17 -13.19 13.98
N PHE A 49 -5.09 -13.81 13.51
CA PHE A 49 -4.78 -15.21 13.81
C PHE A 49 -4.42 -15.42 15.29
N GLY A 50 -3.62 -14.52 15.88
CA GLY A 50 -3.28 -14.59 17.30
C GLY A 50 -4.50 -14.40 18.20
N ALA A 51 -5.45 -13.54 17.82
CA ALA A 51 -6.68 -13.32 18.55
C ALA A 51 -7.62 -14.53 18.49
N ALA A 52 -7.72 -15.16 17.31
CA ALA A 52 -8.48 -16.40 17.12
C ALA A 52 -7.89 -17.53 17.97
N ASN A 53 -6.56 -17.66 18.03
CA ASN A 53 -5.89 -18.66 18.85
C ASN A 53 -6.01 -18.39 20.36
N ALA A 54 -6.02 -17.12 20.77
CA ALA A 54 -6.21 -16.71 22.16
C ALA A 54 -7.66 -16.82 22.65
N GLY A 55 -8.62 -17.16 21.78
CA GLY A 55 -10.03 -17.30 22.12
C GLY A 55 -10.70 -15.97 22.48
N LEU A 56 -10.22 -14.85 21.92
CA LEU A 56 -10.80 -13.53 22.18
C LEU A 56 -12.19 -13.41 21.56
N SER A 57 -13.13 -12.83 22.31
CA SER A 57 -14.50 -12.62 21.86
C SER A 57 -14.55 -11.84 20.55
N GLY A 58 -15.20 -12.40 19.53
CA GLY A 58 -15.33 -11.80 18.20
C GLY A 58 -14.19 -12.13 17.22
N ALA A 59 -13.14 -12.83 17.65
CA ALA A 59 -12.10 -13.34 16.76
C ALA A 59 -12.34 -14.82 16.44
N SER A 60 -12.37 -15.17 15.15
CA SER A 60 -12.50 -16.55 14.69
C SER A 60 -11.42 -16.90 13.68
N LEU A 61 -11.10 -18.19 13.56
CA LEU A 61 -10.17 -18.65 12.52
C LEU A 61 -10.69 -18.31 11.12
N THR A 62 -11.99 -18.41 10.90
CA THR A 62 -12.64 -18.07 9.63
C THR A 62 -12.45 -16.60 9.27
N SER A 63 -12.68 -15.68 10.21
CA SER A 63 -12.50 -14.24 9.98
C SER A 63 -11.03 -13.87 9.76
N ALA A 64 -10.09 -14.56 10.44
CA ALA A 64 -8.66 -14.35 10.22
C ALA A 64 -8.21 -14.82 8.82
N ILE A 65 -8.70 -15.98 8.36
CA ILE A 65 -8.44 -16.48 7.00
C ILE A 65 -9.04 -15.53 5.95
N ALA A 66 -10.28 -15.08 6.16
CA ALA A 66 -10.95 -14.18 5.24
C ALA A 66 -10.19 -12.84 5.10
N LEU A 67 -9.75 -12.25 6.21
CA LEU A 67 -8.89 -11.06 6.22
C LEU A 67 -7.57 -11.30 5.48
N ALA A 68 -6.91 -12.42 5.72
CA ALA A 68 -5.63 -12.74 5.06
C ALA A 68 -5.79 -12.93 3.55
N LEU A 69 -6.91 -13.52 3.10
CA LEU A 69 -7.22 -13.63 1.68
C LEU A 69 -7.54 -12.27 1.06
N GLY A 70 -8.30 -11.42 1.76
CA GLY A 70 -8.58 -10.05 1.31
C GLY A 70 -7.30 -9.25 1.08
N ILE A 71 -6.43 -9.21 2.10
CA ILE A 71 -5.11 -8.57 2.03
C ILE A 71 -4.25 -9.20 0.92
N GLY A 72 -4.19 -10.53 0.83
CA GLY A 72 -3.41 -11.20 -0.22
C GLY A 72 -3.85 -10.85 -1.65
N ILE A 73 -5.16 -10.60 -1.87
CA ILE A 73 -5.67 -10.23 -3.19
C ILE A 73 -5.29 -8.80 -3.57
N GLN A 74 -5.38 -7.83 -2.65
CA GLN A 74 -5.02 -6.44 -2.92
C GLN A 74 -3.51 -6.22 -3.09
N ASN A 75 -2.69 -7.08 -2.47
CA ASN A 75 -1.22 -6.96 -2.57
C ASN A 75 -0.71 -7.31 -3.97
N PHE A 76 -1.53 -7.97 -4.79
CA PHE A 76 -1.22 -8.19 -6.19
C PHE A 76 -1.24 -6.87 -7.02
N PRO A 77 -2.34 -6.08 -7.02
CA PRO A 77 -2.33 -4.70 -7.52
C PRO A 77 -1.19 -3.83 -6.98
N GLU A 78 -0.90 -3.88 -5.69
CA GLU A 78 0.17 -3.06 -5.08
C GLU A 78 1.57 -3.46 -5.55
N GLY A 79 1.86 -4.77 -5.60
CA GLY A 79 3.11 -5.28 -6.15
C GLY A 79 3.29 -4.92 -7.63
N MET A 80 2.19 -4.84 -8.40
CA MET A 80 2.20 -4.32 -9.76
C MET A 80 2.47 -2.82 -9.82
N ALA A 81 1.91 -2.03 -8.89
CA ALA A 81 2.16 -0.60 -8.77
C ALA A 81 3.64 -0.28 -8.51
N VAL A 82 4.36 -1.17 -7.83
CA VAL A 82 5.84 -1.10 -7.70
C VAL A 82 6.55 -1.60 -8.96
N SER A 83 6.13 -2.74 -9.50
CA SER A 83 6.86 -3.42 -10.59
C SER A 83 6.79 -2.67 -11.93
N MET A 84 5.65 -2.04 -12.23
CA MET A 84 5.41 -1.43 -13.55
C MET A 84 6.23 -0.15 -13.80
N PRO A 85 6.33 0.81 -12.86
CA PRO A 85 7.20 1.96 -13.00
C PRO A 85 8.68 1.57 -13.14
N LEU A 86 9.15 0.63 -12.31
CA LEU A 86 10.51 0.09 -12.39
C LEU A 86 10.80 -0.53 -13.78
N ARG A 87 9.82 -1.24 -14.35
CA ARG A 87 9.92 -1.77 -15.71
C ARG A 87 9.98 -0.66 -16.76
N GLY A 88 9.22 0.41 -16.57
CA GLY A 88 9.21 1.61 -17.42
C GLY A 88 10.56 2.33 -17.46
N GLU A 89 11.30 2.32 -16.35
CA GLU A 89 12.67 2.85 -16.26
C GLU A 89 13.75 1.93 -16.88
N GLY A 90 13.36 0.81 -17.50
CA GLY A 90 14.28 -0.07 -18.21
C GLY A 90 14.82 -1.25 -17.39
N ILE A 91 14.36 -1.45 -16.14
CA ILE A 91 14.69 -2.66 -15.37
C ILE A 91 14.09 -3.89 -16.08
N SER A 92 14.86 -5.00 -16.12
CA SER A 92 14.39 -6.25 -16.73
C SER A 92 13.13 -6.78 -16.04
N LYS A 93 12.20 -7.38 -16.80
CA LYS A 93 10.92 -7.93 -16.30
C LYS A 93 11.04 -8.73 -14.99
N GLY A 94 12.00 -9.66 -14.92
CA GLY A 94 12.20 -10.51 -13.74
C GLY A 94 12.68 -9.72 -12.51
N ARG A 95 13.56 -8.73 -12.69
CA ARG A 95 14.01 -7.87 -11.58
C ARG A 95 12.89 -6.94 -11.11
N ALA A 96 12.12 -6.36 -12.03
CA ALA A 96 11.00 -5.49 -11.68
C ALA A 96 9.94 -6.24 -10.87
N PHE A 97 9.58 -7.45 -11.33
CA PHE A 97 8.71 -8.37 -10.58
C PHE A 97 9.28 -8.73 -9.20
N PHE A 98 10.58 -9.03 -9.12
CA PHE A 98 11.22 -9.36 -7.85
C PHE A 98 11.18 -8.18 -6.86
N TRP A 99 11.43 -6.96 -7.33
CA TRP A 99 11.32 -5.75 -6.49
C TRP A 99 9.89 -5.51 -5.98
N GLY A 100 8.87 -5.76 -6.81
CA GLY A 100 7.47 -5.68 -6.36
C GLY A 100 7.10 -6.76 -5.34
N GLN A 101 7.73 -7.94 -5.39
CA GLN A 101 7.55 -8.94 -4.31
C GLN A 101 8.34 -8.57 -3.05
N LEU A 102 9.54 -8.01 -3.20
CA LEU A 102 10.38 -7.58 -2.08
C LEU A 102 9.68 -6.51 -1.22
N SER A 103 8.87 -5.62 -1.81
CA SER A 103 8.09 -4.63 -1.04
C SER A 103 7.04 -5.28 -0.14
N GLY A 104 6.53 -6.46 -0.49
CA GLY A 104 5.59 -7.25 0.32
C GLY A 104 6.24 -8.13 1.39
N LEU A 105 7.56 -8.34 1.36
CA LEU A 105 8.24 -9.25 2.31
C LEU A 105 8.18 -8.79 3.78
N VAL A 106 7.78 -7.55 4.02
CA VAL A 106 7.60 -7.04 5.37
C VAL A 106 6.33 -7.59 6.02
N GLU A 107 5.32 -7.99 5.23
CA GLU A 107 4.03 -8.47 5.78
C GLU A 107 4.18 -9.78 6.56
N PRO A 108 4.87 -10.84 6.08
CA PRO A 108 5.03 -12.05 6.86
C PRO A 108 5.79 -11.82 8.17
N ILE A 109 6.77 -10.91 8.15
CA ILE A 109 7.54 -10.53 9.35
C ILE A 109 6.62 -9.82 10.35
N ALA A 110 5.87 -8.83 9.87
CA ALA A 110 4.90 -8.09 10.65
C ALA A 110 3.78 -9.01 11.18
N ALA A 111 3.33 -9.99 10.41
CA ALA A 111 2.32 -10.97 10.82
C ALA A 111 2.82 -11.87 11.96
N VAL A 112 4.07 -12.33 11.90
CA VAL A 112 4.66 -13.09 13.02
C VAL A 112 4.74 -12.22 14.28
N ILE A 113 5.15 -10.95 14.14
CA ILE A 113 5.19 -10.00 15.27
C ILE A 113 3.78 -9.76 15.83
N GLY A 114 2.78 -9.54 14.96
CA GLY A 114 1.38 -9.32 15.36
C GLY A 114 0.76 -10.52 16.06
N ALA A 115 1.07 -11.73 15.61
CA ALA A 115 0.64 -12.98 16.25
C ALA A 115 1.33 -13.20 17.61
N ALA A 116 2.62 -12.87 17.73
CA ALA A 116 3.36 -13.01 19.00
C ALA A 116 2.96 -11.95 20.04
N ALA A 117 2.65 -10.73 19.61
CA ALA A 117 2.35 -9.58 20.48
C ALA A 117 0.87 -9.16 20.41
N THR A 118 -0.04 -10.09 20.13
CA THR A 118 -1.45 -9.81 19.83
C THR A 118 -2.13 -8.87 20.83
N LEU A 119 -2.02 -9.14 22.13
CA LEU A 119 -2.69 -8.34 23.16
C LEU A 119 -2.19 -6.89 23.23
N SER A 120 -0.91 -6.65 22.92
CA SER A 120 -0.35 -5.30 22.85
C SER A 120 -0.70 -4.62 21.53
N MET A 121 -0.64 -5.37 20.43
CA MET A 121 -0.86 -4.85 19.08
C MET A 121 -2.32 -4.48 18.81
N GLN A 122 -3.30 -5.16 19.41
CA GLN A 122 -4.72 -4.84 19.23
C GLN A 122 -5.09 -3.38 19.56
N ASN A 123 -4.46 -2.79 20.57
CA ASN A 123 -4.71 -1.40 20.94
C ASN A 123 -3.97 -0.41 20.04
N LEU A 124 -2.84 -0.82 19.46
CA LEU A 124 -2.03 0.01 18.57
C LEU A 124 -2.50 -0.04 17.11
N LEU A 125 -3.09 -1.18 16.72
CA LEU A 125 -3.47 -1.50 15.34
C LEU A 125 -4.37 -0.43 14.70
N PRO A 126 -5.43 0.09 15.35
CA PRO A 126 -6.30 1.09 14.73
C PRO A 126 -5.53 2.38 14.36
N TYR A 127 -4.58 2.79 15.20
CA TYR A 127 -3.75 3.97 14.95
C TYR A 127 -2.74 3.71 13.83
N ALA A 128 -2.12 2.53 13.83
CA ALA A 128 -1.20 2.13 12.77
C ALA A 128 -1.91 2.04 11.41
N LEU A 129 -3.09 1.41 11.35
CA LEU A 129 -3.92 1.31 10.15
C LEU A 129 -4.40 2.69 9.67
N ALA A 130 -4.88 3.55 10.58
CA ALA A 130 -5.30 4.91 10.21
C ALA A 130 -4.15 5.74 9.64
N PHE A 131 -2.96 5.62 10.22
CA PHE A 131 -1.75 6.27 9.70
C PHE A 131 -1.38 5.72 8.32
N ALA A 132 -1.39 4.40 8.14
CA ALA A 132 -1.12 3.74 6.85
C ALA A 132 -2.11 4.18 5.77
N ALA A 133 -3.41 4.20 6.08
CA ALA A 133 -4.45 4.62 5.17
C ALA A 133 -4.26 6.09 4.75
N GLY A 134 -3.95 6.98 5.70
CA GLY A 134 -3.66 8.38 5.39
C GLY A 134 -2.44 8.55 4.48
N ALA A 135 -1.36 7.80 4.73
CA ALA A 135 -0.17 7.80 3.89
C ALA A 135 -0.47 7.31 2.46
N MET A 136 -1.25 6.24 2.30
CA MET A 136 -1.62 5.75 0.97
C MET A 136 -2.56 6.67 0.21
N ILE A 137 -3.51 7.33 0.90
CA ILE A 137 -4.34 8.37 0.27
C ILE A 137 -3.45 9.49 -0.29
N TYR A 138 -2.44 9.93 0.47
CA TYR A 138 -1.49 10.95 0.02
C TYR A 138 -0.73 10.48 -1.24
N VAL A 139 -0.13 9.28 -1.20
CA VAL A 139 0.64 8.72 -2.33
C VAL A 139 -0.23 8.55 -3.57
N VAL A 140 -1.45 8.05 -3.41
CA VAL A 140 -2.38 7.87 -4.53
C VAL A 140 -2.75 9.23 -5.15
N ALA A 141 -3.05 10.23 -4.32
CA ALA A 141 -3.50 11.53 -4.77
C ALA A 141 -2.39 12.38 -5.41
N GLU A 142 -1.20 12.40 -4.81
CA GLU A 142 -0.08 13.25 -5.24
C GLU A 142 0.80 12.60 -6.31
N GLU A 143 0.90 11.26 -6.32
CA GLU A 143 1.82 10.56 -7.22
C GLU A 143 1.07 9.72 -8.26
N LEU A 144 0.30 8.72 -7.83
CA LEU A 144 -0.23 7.71 -8.76
C LEU A 144 -1.28 8.25 -9.74
N ILE A 145 -2.24 9.05 -9.27
CA ILE A 145 -3.28 9.63 -10.15
C ILE A 145 -2.68 10.63 -11.14
N PRO A 146 -1.84 11.60 -10.73
CA PRO A 146 -1.18 12.50 -11.66
C PRO A 146 -0.29 11.77 -12.66
N GLU A 147 0.50 10.78 -12.22
CA GLU A 147 1.38 10.01 -13.10
C GLU A 147 0.61 9.21 -14.16
N ALA A 148 -0.50 8.59 -13.77
CA ALA A 148 -1.37 7.87 -14.70
C ALA A 148 -1.96 8.80 -15.76
N LYS A 149 -2.34 10.03 -15.39
CA LYS A 149 -2.82 11.05 -16.33
C LYS A 149 -1.72 11.54 -17.27
N MET A 150 -0.54 11.85 -16.75
CA MET A 150 0.61 12.30 -17.55
C MET A 150 1.09 11.23 -18.54
N SER A 151 0.96 9.95 -18.18
CA SER A 151 1.34 8.82 -19.03
C SER A 151 0.29 8.48 -20.10
N SER A 152 -0.88 9.11 -20.05
CA SER A 152 -1.98 8.90 -21.00
C SER A 152 -2.04 10.02 -22.06
N SER A 153 -2.61 9.74 -23.22
CA SER A 153 -2.80 10.75 -24.27
C SER A 153 -3.70 11.88 -23.79
N ASP A 154 -3.45 13.12 -24.23
CA ASP A 154 -4.31 14.27 -23.96
C ASP A 154 -5.79 13.90 -24.25
N HIS A 155 -6.64 13.95 -23.21
CA HIS A 155 -8.06 13.57 -23.18
C HIS A 155 -8.40 12.07 -23.03
N SER A 156 -7.50 11.23 -22.52
CA SER A 156 -7.84 9.84 -22.20
C SER A 156 -8.58 9.71 -20.87
N ASP A 157 -9.75 9.07 -20.87
CA ASP A 157 -10.49 8.72 -19.64
C ASP A 157 -9.98 7.43 -18.97
N ILE A 158 -9.01 6.74 -19.58
CA ILE A 158 -8.49 5.45 -19.11
C ILE A 158 -8.00 5.50 -17.65
N PRO A 159 -7.20 6.49 -17.21
CA PRO A 159 -6.76 6.57 -15.81
C PRO A 159 -7.93 6.67 -14.83
N THR A 160 -8.93 7.48 -15.16
CA THR A 160 -10.13 7.67 -14.32
C THR A 160 -10.96 6.39 -14.25
N ILE A 161 -11.17 5.71 -15.38
CA ILE A 161 -11.86 4.41 -15.42
C ILE A 161 -11.09 3.36 -14.61
N GLY A 162 -9.74 3.35 -14.70
CA GLY A 162 -8.88 2.49 -13.90
C GLY A 162 -9.07 2.68 -12.40
N VAL A 163 -9.10 3.93 -11.94
CA VAL A 163 -9.37 4.26 -10.52
C VAL A 163 -10.76 3.78 -10.10
N LEU A 164 -11.81 4.05 -10.91
CA LEU A 164 -13.18 3.63 -10.59
C LEU A 164 -13.32 2.11 -10.54
N LEU A 165 -12.73 1.39 -11.49
CA LEU A 165 -12.75 -0.08 -11.51
C LEU A 165 -11.95 -0.66 -10.34
N GLY A 166 -10.76 -0.14 -10.07
CA GLY A 166 -9.94 -0.58 -8.93
C GLY A 166 -10.66 -0.38 -7.61
N PHE A 167 -11.25 0.81 -7.40
CA PHE A 167 -12.07 1.10 -6.22
C PHE A 167 -13.27 0.16 -6.09
N ALA A 168 -14.03 -0.05 -7.18
CA ALA A 168 -15.19 -0.93 -7.17
C ALA A 168 -14.82 -2.40 -6.88
N ILE A 169 -13.71 -2.90 -7.45
CA ILE A 169 -13.21 -4.25 -7.17
C ILE A 169 -12.79 -4.37 -5.70
N MET A 170 -12.06 -3.38 -5.17
CA MET A 170 -11.64 -3.39 -3.77
C MET A 170 -12.83 -3.35 -2.81
N MET A 171 -13.82 -2.49 -3.06
CA MET A 171 -15.06 -2.45 -2.26
C MET A 171 -15.84 -3.76 -2.34
N LEU A 172 -15.88 -4.41 -3.52
CA LEU A 172 -16.53 -5.70 -3.67
C LEU A 172 -15.81 -6.79 -2.86
N LEU A 173 -14.48 -6.80 -2.88
CA LEU A 173 -13.67 -7.75 -2.13
C LEU A 173 -13.82 -7.55 -0.63
N ASP A 174 -13.82 -6.30 -0.15
CA ASP A 174 -14.06 -5.95 1.26
C ASP A 174 -15.40 -6.53 1.73
N VAL A 175 -16.49 -6.25 1.02
CA VAL A 175 -17.83 -6.76 1.37
C VAL A 175 -17.95 -8.28 1.22
N ALA A 176 -17.23 -8.90 0.28
CA ALA A 176 -17.31 -10.34 0.03
C ALA A 176 -16.46 -11.17 1.01
N LEU A 177 -15.37 -10.60 1.53
CA LEU A 177 -14.39 -11.28 2.40
C LEU A 177 -14.43 -10.77 3.86
N GLY A 178 -15.24 -9.75 4.16
CA GLY A 178 -15.42 -9.15 5.48
C GLY A 178 -16.86 -8.77 5.77
#